data_AF-A0A022QSS5-F1
#
_entry.id   AF-A0A022QSS5-F1
#
_cell.length_a   1.000
_cell.length_b   1.000
_cell.length_c   1.000
_cell.angle_alpha   90.00
_cell.angle_beta   90.00
_cell.angle_gamma   90.00
#
_symmetry.space_group_name_H-M   'P 1'
#
loop_
_entity.id
_entity.type
_entity.pdbx_description
1 polymer ?
#
loop_
_entity_poly.entity_id
_entity_poly.type
_entity_poly.pdbx_seq_one_letter_code
_entity_poly.pdbx_strand_id
1 'polypeptide(L)'
;MYSSDLSKIQPIFDRRFLTYRHSLRSYASILYRRIPPGFSIILRGKEVEYHDIVDDLIHPQKHVYKPMSAAVTLGFIKDAGHHIDVQGFNVYHKNRLIRPFWRLWNASGSDGRGVIGVLEANFVEPAHDKQGFERTTALSRLEARLIHLQKTYWSTNCHLIGYAQRRHSKKPVSPEKEEASPPNADDKSNSTHNTTSAPKSNGKKGQKLSPVVRERNRFEAQPAVNHNTSSSSSPLRVAPESMFPAQDAQPSNMLVKIEDVNKAGPTPPFSSLTEMVLKLMDENRNLRNSLTNALHDLQNEEDKNTALKNQLQDATDIMQQMDQEQEKFVTSFEEERNRREQAQQHMQRRLKEATETIEGLLRKVKMLEAQGRF
;
A
#
# COMPACT_ATOMS: atom_id res chain seq x y z
N MET A 1 -51.23 -25.43 -2.30
CA MET A 1 -50.34 -24.95 -1.21
C MET A 1 -49.07 -24.41 -1.85
N TYR A 2 -48.89 -23.09 -1.89
CA TYR A 2 -47.62 -22.49 -2.32
C TYR A 2 -46.76 -22.28 -1.08
N SER A 3 -45.64 -23.01 -0.98
CA SER A 3 -44.66 -22.81 0.07
C SER A 3 -43.76 -21.64 -0.32
N SER A 4 -43.97 -20.49 0.30
CA SER A 4 -43.21 -19.27 0.06
C SER A 4 -41.88 -19.30 0.82
N ASP A 5 -40.84 -19.83 0.18
CA ASP A 5 -39.47 -19.77 0.72
C ASP A 5 -38.81 -18.43 0.39
N LEU A 6 -39.17 -17.40 1.17
CA LEU A 6 -38.59 -16.05 1.12
C LEU A 6 -37.31 -15.93 1.98
N SER A 7 -36.53 -17.01 2.09
CA SER A 7 -35.26 -17.00 2.82
C SER A 7 -34.06 -16.70 1.90
N LYS A 8 -33.32 -15.62 2.23
CA LYS A 8 -32.09 -15.08 1.58
C LYS A 8 -32.26 -13.85 0.65
N ILE A 9 -33.09 -12.88 1.05
CA ILE A 9 -32.67 -11.49 0.82
C ILE A 9 -31.59 -11.20 1.88
N GLN A 10 -30.31 -11.34 1.53
CA GLN A 10 -29.27 -10.74 2.36
C GLN A 10 -29.52 -9.22 2.41
N PRO A 11 -29.35 -8.56 3.56
CA PRO A 11 -29.52 -7.12 3.64
C PRO A 11 -28.55 -6.47 2.66
N ILE A 12 -29.09 -5.73 1.69
CA ILE A 12 -28.29 -4.96 0.74
C ILE A 12 -27.55 -3.92 1.58
N PHE A 13 -26.26 -4.14 1.86
CA PHE A 13 -25.42 -3.20 2.58
C PHE A 13 -25.52 -1.84 1.90
N ASP A 14 -25.74 -0.77 2.68
CA ASP A 14 -26.19 0.51 2.12
C ASP A 14 -25.20 1.03 1.08
N ARG A 15 -25.63 1.07 -0.18
CA ARG A 15 -24.79 1.34 -1.36
C ARG A 15 -24.49 2.83 -1.53
N ARG A 16 -24.18 3.51 -0.42
CA ARG A 16 -23.71 4.91 -0.34
C ARG A 16 -22.50 5.12 -1.26
N PHE A 17 -21.59 4.15 -1.27
CA PHE A 17 -20.38 4.13 -2.13
C PHE A 17 -20.66 4.05 -3.65
N LEU A 18 -21.81 3.53 -4.09
CA LEU A 18 -22.21 3.52 -5.50
C LEU A 18 -23.02 4.77 -5.90
N THR A 19 -23.65 5.44 -4.93
CA THR A 19 -24.63 6.52 -5.19
C THR A 19 -24.10 7.93 -4.92
N TYR A 20 -22.92 8.09 -4.27
CA TYR A 20 -22.37 9.39 -3.87
C TYR A 20 -22.25 10.44 -5.00
N ARG A 21 -22.09 10.02 -6.26
CA ARG A 21 -21.97 10.94 -7.42
C ARG A 21 -23.29 11.59 -7.83
N HIS A 22 -24.42 10.99 -7.46
CA HIS A 22 -25.75 11.35 -7.97
C HIS A 22 -26.78 11.59 -6.85
N SER A 23 -26.47 11.18 -5.62
CA SER A 23 -27.27 11.41 -4.41
C SER A 23 -26.53 12.36 -3.47
N LEU A 24 -27.05 13.59 -3.33
CA LEU A 24 -26.52 14.55 -2.35
C LEU A 24 -26.60 14.02 -0.91
N ARG A 25 -27.60 13.17 -0.62
CA ARG A 25 -27.74 12.50 0.69
C ARG A 25 -26.62 11.49 0.92
N SER A 26 -26.26 10.69 -0.09
CA SER A 26 -25.17 9.72 -0.02
C SER A 26 -23.79 10.37 -0.02
N TYR A 27 -23.65 11.56 -0.60
CA TYR A 27 -22.42 12.36 -0.49
C TYR A 27 -22.30 13.03 0.89
N ALA A 28 -23.40 13.61 1.39
CA ALA A 28 -23.43 14.28 2.69
C ALA A 28 -23.14 13.34 3.88
N SER A 29 -23.59 12.08 3.83
CA SER A 29 -23.36 11.10 4.89
C SER A 29 -21.88 10.77 5.12
N ILE A 30 -21.07 10.76 4.04
CA ILE A 30 -19.62 10.48 4.08
C ILE A 30 -18.74 11.74 4.09
N LEU A 31 -19.34 12.93 4.03
CA LEU A 31 -18.66 14.21 3.76
C LEU A 31 -17.66 14.61 4.85
N TYR A 32 -17.89 14.14 6.08
CA TYR A 32 -17.04 14.40 7.24
C TYR A 32 -16.44 13.11 7.77
N ARG A 33 -15.20 13.15 8.27
CA ARG A 33 -14.51 11.98 8.84
C ARG A 33 -15.11 11.59 10.19
N ARG A 34 -15.67 12.57 10.91
CA ARG A 34 -16.44 12.49 12.17
C ARG A 34 -17.41 13.67 12.20
N ILE A 35 -18.63 13.49 12.72
CA ILE A 35 -19.54 14.62 12.93
C ILE A 35 -19.08 15.47 14.15
N PRO A 36 -18.96 16.81 14.01
CA PRO A 36 -18.74 17.69 15.16
C PRO A 36 -19.92 17.65 16.14
N PRO A 37 -19.70 17.83 17.46
CA PRO A 37 -20.79 17.91 18.43
C PRO A 37 -21.82 18.98 18.06
N GLY A 38 -23.10 18.64 18.09
CA GLY A 38 -24.21 19.55 17.74
C GLY A 38 -24.38 19.85 16.25
N PHE A 39 -23.61 19.21 15.35
CA PHE A 39 -23.76 19.36 13.91
C PHE A 39 -24.62 18.24 13.32
N SER A 40 -25.64 18.60 12.53
CA SER A 40 -26.38 17.66 11.68
C SER A 40 -26.66 18.29 10.32
N ILE A 41 -26.93 17.43 9.32
CA ILE A 41 -27.27 17.86 7.96
C ILE A 41 -28.71 17.44 7.70
N ILE A 42 -29.60 18.40 7.42
CA ILE A 42 -31.01 18.14 7.11
C ILE A 42 -31.25 18.45 5.64
N LEU A 43 -31.62 17.44 4.85
CA LEU A 43 -31.96 17.60 3.43
C LEU A 43 -33.45 17.37 3.21
N ARG A 44 -34.16 18.43 2.80
CA ARG A 44 -35.62 18.44 2.56
C ARG A 44 -36.43 17.96 3.78
N GLY A 45 -36.10 18.48 4.97
CA GLY A 45 -36.78 18.14 6.22
C GLY A 45 -36.47 16.75 6.80
N LYS A 46 -35.58 15.98 6.18
CA LYS A 46 -35.11 14.69 6.71
C LYS A 46 -33.61 14.76 7.00
N GLU A 47 -33.23 14.51 8.25
CA GLU A 47 -31.83 14.37 8.68
C GLU A 47 -31.08 13.35 7.83
N VAL A 48 -29.81 13.62 7.56
CA VAL A 48 -28.88 12.73 6.85
C VAL A 48 -28.11 11.95 7.90
N GLU A 49 -28.32 10.63 7.89
CA GLU A 49 -27.54 9.71 8.71
C GLU A 49 -26.06 9.80 8.35
N TYR A 50 -25.22 9.90 9.38
CA TYR A 50 -23.76 9.84 9.25
C TYR A 50 -23.30 8.45 8.80
N HIS A 51 -22.18 8.38 8.09
CA HIS A 51 -21.58 7.11 7.70
C HIS A 51 -20.05 7.14 7.77
N ASP A 52 -19.46 6.34 8.65
CA ASP A 52 -18.02 6.08 8.59
C ASP A 52 -17.75 4.98 7.55
N ILE A 53 -17.00 5.32 6.49
CA ILE A 53 -16.58 4.37 5.44
C ILE A 53 -15.79 3.18 6.03
N VAL A 54 -15.13 3.35 7.17
CA VAL A 54 -14.40 2.27 7.86
C VAL A 54 -15.35 1.18 8.36
N ASP A 55 -16.60 1.52 8.69
CA ASP A 55 -17.60 0.54 9.15
C ASP A 55 -18.04 -0.41 8.02
N ASP A 56 -17.80 -0.04 6.75
CA ASP A 56 -18.01 -0.90 5.58
C ASP A 56 -16.82 -1.80 5.22
N LEU A 57 -15.73 -1.74 6.00
CA LEU A 57 -14.53 -2.51 5.73
C LEU A 57 -14.54 -3.86 6.46
N ILE A 58 -14.24 -4.92 5.72
CA ILE A 58 -13.83 -6.23 6.23
C ILE A 58 -12.30 -6.36 6.10
N HIS A 59 -11.70 -7.07 7.08
CA HIS A 59 -10.25 -7.23 7.24
C HIS A 59 -9.43 -5.91 7.28
N PRO A 60 -9.86 -4.86 8.00
CA PRO A 60 -9.16 -3.57 7.99
C PRO A 60 -7.74 -3.63 8.58
N GLN A 61 -6.75 -3.17 7.82
CA GLN A 61 -5.36 -2.98 8.24
C GLN A 61 -5.05 -1.48 8.39
N LYS A 62 -4.44 -1.11 9.51
CA LYS A 62 -4.01 0.27 9.81
C LYS A 62 -2.50 0.39 9.55
N HIS A 63 -2.12 1.36 8.72
CA HIS A 63 -0.73 1.71 8.44
C HIS A 63 -0.47 3.17 8.81
N VAL A 64 0.67 3.43 9.44
CA VAL A 64 1.15 4.78 9.73
C VAL A 64 2.21 5.18 8.71
N TYR A 65 1.98 6.26 7.97
CA TYR A 65 2.96 6.83 7.07
C TYR A 65 3.97 7.69 7.85
N LYS A 66 5.06 7.06 8.30
CA LYS A 66 6.06 7.65 9.21
C LYS A 66 6.66 9.00 8.81
N PRO A 67 6.87 9.38 7.53
CA PRO A 67 7.42 10.69 7.20
C PRO A 67 6.51 11.87 7.62
N MET A 68 5.20 11.65 7.73
CA MET A 68 4.19 12.71 7.91
C MET A 68 3.03 12.30 8.83
N SER A 69 3.22 11.25 9.65
CA SER A 69 2.29 10.71 10.67
C SER A 69 0.82 10.51 10.23
N ALA A 70 0.57 10.32 8.93
CA ALA A 70 -0.78 10.07 8.42
C ALA A 70 -1.18 8.61 8.62
N ALA A 71 -2.30 8.39 9.31
CA ALA A 71 -2.90 7.07 9.47
C ALA A 71 -3.76 6.73 8.24
N VAL A 72 -3.48 5.59 7.62
CA VAL A 72 -4.23 5.03 6.49
C VAL A 72 -4.86 3.72 6.95
N THR A 73 -6.18 3.60 6.84
CA THR A 73 -6.90 2.34 7.05
C THR A 73 -7.26 1.78 5.67
N LEU A 74 -6.81 0.57 5.33
CA LEU A 74 -7.21 -0.14 4.12
C LEU A 74 -8.04 -1.36 4.52
N GLY A 75 -9.07 -1.68 3.74
CA GLY A 75 -9.85 -2.90 3.90
C GLY A 75 -10.50 -3.31 2.58
N PHE A 76 -11.15 -4.47 2.57
CA PHE A 76 -12.12 -4.77 1.52
C PHE A 76 -13.48 -4.22 1.90
N ILE A 77 -14.26 -3.73 0.95
CA ILE A 77 -15.67 -3.45 1.21
C ILE A 77 -16.46 -4.75 1.44
N LYS A 78 -17.50 -4.75 2.28
CA LYS A 78 -18.35 -5.93 2.56
C LYS A 78 -18.82 -6.68 1.30
N ASP A 79 -19.18 -5.94 0.24
CA ASP A 79 -19.63 -6.50 -1.04
C ASP A 79 -18.50 -7.08 -1.93
N ALA A 80 -17.23 -7.01 -1.52
CA ALA A 80 -16.07 -7.39 -2.36
C ALA A 80 -16.06 -8.86 -2.80
N GLY A 81 -16.66 -9.77 -2.03
CA GLY A 81 -16.86 -11.17 -2.42
C GLY A 81 -17.71 -11.35 -3.68
N HIS A 82 -18.51 -10.35 -4.06
CA HIS A 82 -19.26 -10.30 -5.32
C HIS A 82 -18.44 -9.70 -6.49
N HIS A 83 -17.11 -9.56 -6.34
CA HIS A 83 -16.16 -9.11 -7.36
C HIS A 83 -16.43 -7.72 -7.97
N ILE A 84 -17.06 -6.83 -7.20
CA ILE A 84 -17.43 -5.47 -7.61
C ILE A 84 -16.20 -4.61 -7.99
N ASP A 85 -16.24 -3.91 -9.14
CA ASP A 85 -15.18 -2.96 -9.54
C ASP A 85 -15.35 -1.60 -8.85
N VAL A 86 -15.24 -1.61 -7.52
CA VAL A 86 -15.14 -0.41 -6.69
C VAL A 86 -13.80 -0.46 -5.97
N GLN A 87 -12.99 0.58 -6.12
CA GLN A 87 -11.70 0.68 -5.43
C GLN A 87 -11.24 2.13 -5.28
N GLY A 88 -10.33 2.36 -4.35
CA GLY A 88 -9.61 3.63 -4.21
C GLY A 88 -9.63 4.20 -2.79
N PHE A 89 -9.11 5.42 -2.66
CA PHE A 89 -8.89 6.07 -1.37
C PHE A 89 -9.85 7.23 -1.13
N ASN A 90 -10.50 7.24 0.03
CA ASN A 90 -11.28 8.36 0.52
C ASN A 90 -10.36 9.26 1.35
N VAL A 91 -9.98 10.39 0.76
CA VAL A 91 -8.98 11.30 1.33
C VAL A 91 -9.68 12.48 2.00
N TYR A 92 -9.51 12.58 3.31
CA TYR A 92 -9.98 13.69 4.14
C TYR A 92 -8.86 14.69 4.40
N HIS A 93 -9.20 15.96 4.63
CA HIS A 93 -8.32 17.01 5.12
C HIS A 93 -9.11 17.86 6.12
N LYS A 94 -8.60 18.02 7.34
CA LYS A 94 -9.24 18.74 8.47
C LYS A 94 -10.69 18.30 8.63
N ASN A 95 -10.88 17.00 8.88
CA ASN A 95 -12.19 16.35 9.00
C ASN A 95 -13.11 16.37 7.74
N ARG A 96 -12.72 16.99 6.60
CA ARG A 96 -13.57 17.14 5.40
C ARG A 96 -13.10 16.25 4.25
N LEU A 97 -14.01 15.54 3.59
CA LEU A 97 -13.72 14.74 2.40
C LEU A 97 -13.33 15.65 1.22
N ILE A 98 -12.15 15.41 0.64
CA ILE A 98 -11.60 16.16 -0.50
C ILE A 98 -11.67 15.33 -1.79
N ARG A 99 -11.24 14.05 -1.72
CA ARG A 99 -11.37 13.11 -2.85
C ARG A 99 -12.06 11.81 -2.42
N PRO A 100 -13.32 11.58 -2.84
CA PRO A 100 -13.99 10.29 -2.69
C PRO A 100 -13.43 9.26 -3.70
N PHE A 101 -13.26 8.02 -3.25
CA PHE A 101 -12.88 6.85 -4.07
C PHE A 101 -11.78 7.13 -5.11
N TRP A 102 -10.70 7.76 -4.65
CA TRP A 102 -9.57 8.14 -5.50
C TRP A 102 -8.83 6.90 -6.01
N ARG A 103 -9.10 6.54 -7.27
CA ARG A 103 -8.50 5.40 -7.96
C ARG A 103 -7.07 5.73 -8.37
N LEU A 104 -6.11 5.25 -7.59
CA LEU A 104 -4.68 5.45 -7.79
C LEU A 104 -4.00 4.33 -8.59
N TRP A 105 -4.56 3.12 -8.52
CA TRP A 105 -4.03 1.96 -9.23
C TRP A 105 -5.05 1.46 -10.27
N ASN A 106 -4.61 1.41 -11.52
CA ASN A 106 -5.36 0.84 -12.64
C ASN A 106 -4.68 -0.45 -13.09
N ALA A 107 -5.09 -1.58 -12.52
CA ALA A 107 -4.71 -2.90 -13.02
C ALA A 107 -5.57 -3.29 -14.23
N SER A 108 -4.99 -3.95 -15.22
CA SER A 108 -5.69 -4.49 -16.40
C SER A 108 -6.49 -5.78 -16.13
N GLY A 109 -6.85 -6.06 -14.87
CA GLY A 109 -7.43 -7.35 -14.45
C GLY A 109 -8.38 -7.23 -13.27
N SER A 110 -8.40 -8.26 -12.42
CA SER A 110 -9.15 -8.25 -11.16
C SER A 110 -8.41 -7.61 -9.99
N ASP A 111 -7.14 -7.20 -10.16
CA ASP A 111 -6.35 -6.72 -9.02
C ASP A 111 -6.86 -5.38 -8.46
N GLY A 112 -6.88 -5.28 -7.14
CA GLY A 112 -7.34 -4.10 -6.39
C GLY A 112 -8.85 -3.98 -6.21
N ARG A 113 -9.68 -4.84 -6.82
CA ARG A 113 -11.15 -4.75 -6.80
C ARG A 113 -11.75 -4.95 -5.41
N GLY A 114 -12.49 -3.96 -4.92
CA GLY A 114 -13.07 -3.96 -3.59
C GLY A 114 -12.15 -3.40 -2.50
N VAL A 115 -10.89 -3.02 -2.80
CA VAL A 115 -10.03 -2.35 -1.81
C VAL A 115 -10.45 -0.89 -1.66
N ILE A 116 -10.90 -0.55 -0.45
CA ILE A 116 -11.16 0.82 -0.04
C ILE A 116 -10.13 1.23 1.00
N GLY A 117 -9.49 2.37 0.76
CA GLY A 117 -8.67 3.06 1.74
C GLY A 117 -9.37 4.29 2.31
N VAL A 118 -9.06 4.64 3.55
CA VAL A 118 -9.51 5.85 4.23
C VAL A 118 -8.32 6.48 4.94
N LEU A 119 -8.08 7.78 4.72
CA LEU A 119 -7.01 8.51 5.39
C LEU A 119 -7.35 9.99 5.58
N GLU A 120 -6.67 10.63 6.53
CA GLU A 120 -6.65 12.08 6.68
C GLU A 120 -5.25 12.63 6.34
N ALA A 121 -5.17 13.45 5.30
CA ALA A 121 -3.93 13.98 4.72
C ALA A 121 -3.79 15.48 5.02
N ASN A 122 -3.61 15.82 6.30
CA ASN A 122 -3.54 17.21 6.75
C ASN A 122 -2.27 17.96 6.29
N PHE A 123 -1.27 17.24 5.80
CA PHE A 123 -0.02 17.78 5.25
C PHE A 123 -0.09 18.16 3.75
N VAL A 124 -1.18 17.82 3.05
CA VAL A 124 -1.40 18.23 1.65
C VAL A 124 -2.52 19.25 1.60
N GLU A 125 -2.27 20.39 0.96
CA GLU A 125 -3.27 21.44 0.82
C GLU A 125 -4.30 21.09 -0.26
N PRO A 126 -5.61 21.21 0.03
CA PRO A 126 -6.65 21.10 -0.99
C PRO A 126 -6.52 22.23 -2.01
N ALA A 127 -6.80 21.93 -3.28
CA ALA A 127 -6.89 22.93 -4.34
C ALA A 127 -8.04 23.92 -4.05
N HIS A 128 -8.04 25.05 -4.77
CA HIS A 128 -8.98 26.17 -4.58
C HIS A 128 -10.48 25.77 -4.59
N ASP A 129 -10.87 24.70 -5.29
CA ASP A 129 -12.24 24.17 -5.35
C ASP A 129 -12.58 23.13 -4.26
N LYS A 130 -11.58 22.69 -3.49
CA LYS A 130 -11.63 21.60 -2.50
C LYS A 130 -12.16 20.26 -3.06
N GLN A 131 -12.10 20.05 -4.38
CA GLN A 131 -12.37 18.77 -5.06
C GLN A 131 -11.08 18.03 -5.48
N GLY A 132 -9.93 18.62 -5.16
CA GLY A 132 -8.61 18.05 -5.39
C GLY A 132 -7.58 18.57 -4.40
N PHE A 133 -6.33 18.17 -4.64
CA PHE A 133 -5.16 18.64 -3.92
C PHE A 133 -4.26 19.42 -4.86
N GLU A 134 -3.45 20.32 -4.32
CA GLU A 134 -2.40 20.98 -5.09
C GLU A 134 -1.34 19.98 -5.57
N ARG A 135 -0.81 20.20 -6.78
CA ARG A 135 0.21 19.33 -7.39
C ARG A 135 1.59 19.57 -6.77
N THR A 136 1.77 19.02 -5.58
CA THR A 136 3.01 19.09 -4.78
C THR A 136 3.78 17.77 -4.81
N THR A 137 5.07 17.80 -4.52
CA THR A 137 5.90 16.59 -4.36
C THR A 137 5.41 15.71 -3.19
N ALA A 138 4.85 16.33 -2.14
CA ALA A 138 4.19 15.62 -1.04
C ALA A 138 2.97 14.81 -1.50
N LEU A 139 2.14 15.36 -2.40
CA LEU A 139 1.03 14.62 -3.02
C LEU A 139 1.56 13.41 -3.81
N SER A 140 2.55 13.58 -4.68
CA SER A 140 3.09 12.47 -5.48
C SER A 140 3.77 11.38 -4.63
N ARG A 141 4.44 11.75 -3.52
CA ARG A 141 4.97 10.79 -2.54
C ARG A 141 3.84 10.01 -1.84
N LEU A 142 2.74 10.68 -1.50
CA LEU A 142 1.54 10.04 -0.97
C LEU A 142 0.91 9.09 -1.99
N GLU A 143 0.73 9.50 -3.25
CA GLU A 143 0.22 8.67 -4.35
C GLU A 143 1.02 7.36 -4.47
N ALA A 144 2.35 7.45 -4.60
CA ALA A 144 3.23 6.30 -4.70
C ALA A 144 3.11 5.36 -3.49
N ARG A 145 3.05 5.92 -2.27
CA ARG A 145 2.88 5.11 -1.04
C ARG A 145 1.53 4.43 -0.99
N LEU A 146 0.44 5.11 -1.35
CA LEU A 146 -0.90 4.53 -1.34
C LEU A 146 -1.04 3.41 -2.39
N ILE A 147 -0.44 3.57 -3.57
CA ILE A 147 -0.36 2.49 -4.59
C ILE A 147 0.39 1.28 -4.02
N HIS A 148 1.53 1.48 -3.36
CA HIS A 148 2.28 0.39 -2.74
C HIS A 148 1.47 -0.31 -1.64
N LEU A 149 0.82 0.42 -0.74
CA LEU A 149 -0.06 -0.14 0.29
C LEU A 149 -1.22 -0.93 -0.32
N GLN A 150 -1.90 -0.38 -1.34
CA GLN A 150 -3.01 -1.06 -2.01
C GLN A 150 -2.59 -2.37 -2.68
N LYS A 151 -1.44 -2.36 -3.37
CA LYS A 151 -0.87 -3.56 -4.02
C LYS A 151 -0.52 -4.64 -3.02
N THR A 152 0.20 -4.29 -1.96
CA THR A 152 0.63 -5.23 -0.90
C THR A 152 -0.57 -5.80 -0.15
N TYR A 153 -1.53 -4.95 0.24
CA TYR A 153 -2.76 -5.39 0.88
C TYR A 153 -3.55 -6.35 -0.04
N TRP A 154 -3.66 -6.03 -1.34
CA TRP A 154 -4.32 -6.89 -2.31
C TRP A 154 -3.63 -8.26 -2.45
N SER A 155 -2.33 -8.28 -2.75
CA SER A 155 -1.61 -9.52 -3.03
C SER A 155 -1.62 -10.50 -1.86
N THR A 156 -1.58 -9.98 -0.63
CA THR A 156 -1.61 -10.79 0.59
C THR A 156 -3.02 -11.28 0.90
N ASN A 157 -4.03 -10.40 0.82
CA ASN A 157 -5.36 -10.67 1.40
C ASN A 157 -6.44 -11.06 0.37
N CYS A 158 -6.17 -11.05 -0.94
CA CYS A 158 -7.21 -11.30 -1.97
C CYS A 158 -7.91 -12.67 -1.85
N HIS A 159 -7.26 -13.65 -1.24
CA HIS A 159 -7.81 -14.97 -0.97
C HIS A 159 -9.00 -14.94 0.01
N LEU A 160 -9.06 -13.95 0.91
CA LEU A 160 -10.15 -13.77 1.89
C LEU A 160 -11.49 -13.39 1.25
N ILE A 161 -11.46 -12.89 0.01
CA ILE A 161 -12.65 -12.47 -0.77
C ILE A 161 -12.82 -13.29 -2.07
N GLY A 162 -12.28 -14.51 -2.08
CA GLY A 162 -12.52 -15.50 -3.14
C GLY A 162 -11.64 -15.39 -4.39
N TYR A 163 -10.62 -14.53 -4.42
CA TYR A 163 -9.65 -14.52 -5.52
C TYR A 163 -8.53 -15.53 -5.29
N ALA A 164 -8.01 -16.12 -6.37
CA ALA A 164 -6.83 -16.98 -6.29
C ALA A 164 -5.60 -16.17 -5.81
N GLN A 165 -4.90 -16.68 -4.79
CA GLN A 165 -3.65 -16.09 -4.33
C GLN A 165 -2.61 -16.13 -5.46
N ARG A 166 -2.03 -14.97 -5.81
CA ARG A 166 -0.97 -14.91 -6.82
C ARG A 166 0.27 -15.65 -6.30
N ARG A 167 0.57 -16.81 -6.88
CA ARG A 167 1.88 -17.46 -6.73
C ARG A 167 2.92 -16.57 -7.38
N HIS A 168 3.72 -15.86 -6.59
CA HIS A 168 4.93 -15.21 -7.08
C HIS A 168 5.89 -16.32 -7.54
N SER A 169 6.08 -16.46 -8.84
CA SER A 169 6.97 -17.46 -9.45
C SER A 169 8.44 -17.06 -9.29
N LYS A 170 8.91 -16.92 -8.04
CA LYS A 170 10.34 -16.91 -7.71
C LYS A 170 10.87 -18.35 -7.75
N LYS A 171 10.93 -18.94 -8.94
CA LYS A 171 11.82 -20.07 -9.19
C LYS A 171 13.19 -19.49 -9.59
N PRO A 172 14.26 -19.70 -8.80
CA PRO A 172 15.60 -19.44 -9.30
C PRO A 172 15.88 -20.44 -10.41
N VAL A 173 16.19 -19.95 -11.62
CA VAL A 173 16.72 -20.79 -12.70
C VAL A 173 18.19 -20.98 -12.39
N SER A 174 18.58 -22.20 -12.02
CA SER A 174 19.99 -22.56 -11.85
C SER A 174 20.61 -22.79 -13.23
N PRO A 175 21.78 -22.21 -13.55
CA PRO A 175 22.51 -22.52 -14.77
C PRO A 175 23.40 -23.76 -14.58
N GLU A 176 23.43 -24.62 -15.60
CA GLU A 176 24.39 -25.70 -15.96
C GLU A 176 23.61 -26.77 -16.76
N LYS A 177 24.03 -27.30 -17.92
CA LYS A 177 25.26 -27.16 -18.72
C LYS A 177 24.91 -27.24 -20.22
N GLU A 178 25.71 -26.61 -21.07
CA GLU A 178 25.83 -26.98 -22.49
C GLU A 178 26.82 -28.15 -22.63
N GLU A 179 26.56 -29.08 -23.54
CA GLU A 179 27.51 -29.95 -24.25
C GLU A 179 26.78 -30.46 -25.52
N ALA A 180 27.51 -30.75 -26.61
CA ALA A 180 26.97 -30.66 -27.98
C ALA A 180 26.50 -31.99 -28.65
N SER A 181 25.65 -31.83 -29.67
CA SER A 181 25.06 -32.82 -30.62
C SER A 181 26.10 -33.52 -31.55
N PRO A 182 25.79 -34.29 -32.64
CA PRO A 182 24.50 -34.70 -33.29
C PRO A 182 24.56 -36.20 -33.81
N PRO A 183 24.06 -36.67 -35.00
CA PRO A 183 22.91 -36.32 -35.90
C PRO A 183 22.00 -37.52 -36.36
N ASN A 184 20.98 -37.23 -37.21
CA ASN A 184 20.27 -38.13 -38.18
C ASN A 184 19.26 -39.19 -37.65
N ALA A 185 18.14 -39.54 -38.34
CA ALA A 185 17.42 -38.97 -39.49
C ALA A 185 15.97 -39.56 -39.62
N ASP A 186 15.12 -38.97 -40.48
CA ASP A 186 13.90 -39.53 -41.14
C ASP A 186 12.64 -39.85 -40.26
N ASP A 187 11.36 -39.66 -40.67
CA ASP A 187 10.73 -39.16 -41.91
C ASP A 187 9.25 -38.72 -41.67
N LYS A 188 8.66 -37.91 -42.59
CA LYS A 188 7.20 -37.69 -42.89
C LYS A 188 6.22 -37.19 -41.78
N SER A 189 5.16 -36.42 -42.07
CA SER A 189 4.71 -35.70 -43.29
C SER A 189 3.57 -34.69 -43.00
N ASN A 190 3.42 -33.69 -43.89
CA ASN A 190 2.20 -32.92 -44.27
C ASN A 190 1.25 -32.37 -43.16
N SER A 191 0.88 -31.08 -43.13
CA SER A 191 0.24 -30.34 -44.23
C SER A 191 0.21 -28.82 -43.92
N THR A 192 0.93 -27.98 -44.66
CA THR A 192 0.49 -27.12 -45.79
C THR A 192 -0.38 -25.88 -45.47
N HIS A 193 0.13 -24.71 -45.94
CA HIS A 193 -0.58 -23.48 -46.32
C HIS A 193 -1.19 -22.57 -45.20
N ASN A 194 -1.11 -21.23 -45.29
CA ASN A 194 -0.33 -20.35 -46.18
C ASN A 194 -0.34 -18.88 -45.68
N THR A 195 0.72 -18.12 -45.98
CA THR A 195 0.74 -16.66 -46.33
C THR A 195 0.15 -15.61 -45.34
N THR A 196 0.62 -14.37 -45.23
CA THR A 196 1.67 -13.62 -45.96
C THR A 196 2.28 -12.52 -45.08
N SER A 197 3.46 -12.04 -45.46
CA SER A 197 4.23 -10.98 -44.81
C SER A 197 3.90 -9.55 -45.30
N ALA A 198 3.79 -8.59 -44.35
CA ALA A 198 4.12 -7.15 -44.50
C ALA A 198 3.25 -6.32 -45.51
N PRO A 199 3.39 -4.97 -45.66
CA PRO A 199 4.36 -4.03 -45.08
C PRO A 199 3.79 -2.68 -44.54
N LYS A 200 4.70 -1.71 -44.31
CA LYS A 200 4.50 -0.35 -43.77
C LYS A 200 3.83 0.63 -44.75
N SER A 201 3.19 1.71 -44.25
CA SER A 201 3.07 3.00 -44.98
C SER A 201 2.85 4.24 -44.07
N ASN A 202 3.23 5.42 -44.58
CA ASN A 202 3.20 6.74 -43.92
C ASN A 202 1.83 7.46 -44.02
N GLY A 203 1.58 8.44 -43.12
CA GLY A 203 0.51 9.45 -43.28
C GLY A 203 0.74 10.72 -42.44
N LYS A 204 0.53 11.92 -43.01
CA LYS A 204 0.76 13.26 -42.39
C LYS A 204 -0.54 14.06 -42.20
N LYS A 205 -0.44 15.16 -41.41
CA LYS A 205 -1.36 16.32 -41.21
C LYS A 205 -2.42 16.13 -40.09
N GLY A 206 -2.78 17.12 -39.26
CA GLY A 206 -2.18 18.45 -39.00
C GLY A 206 -3.18 19.51 -38.46
N GLN A 207 -2.71 20.46 -37.62
CA GLN A 207 -3.38 21.73 -37.19
C GLN A 207 -4.64 21.57 -36.28
N LYS A 208 -5.06 22.51 -35.38
CA LYS A 208 -4.57 23.82 -34.86
C LYS A 208 -5.31 24.19 -33.54
N LEU A 209 -4.67 25.00 -32.65
CA LEU A 209 -5.20 26.07 -31.75
C LEU A 209 -6.48 25.82 -30.87
N SER A 210 -6.52 25.89 -29.52
CA SER A 210 -6.26 27.00 -28.56
C SER A 210 -7.12 28.28 -28.76
N PRO A 211 -7.31 29.20 -27.76
CA PRO A 211 -7.43 29.11 -26.28
C PRO A 211 -8.52 30.05 -25.69
N VAL A 212 -8.62 30.21 -24.35
CA VAL A 212 -8.96 31.44 -23.56
C VAL A 212 -8.68 31.09 -22.07
N VAL A 213 -7.62 31.62 -21.41
CA VAL A 213 -7.53 32.93 -20.69
C VAL A 213 -8.46 32.93 -19.46
N ARG A 214 -7.99 33.17 -18.22
CA ARG A 214 -7.26 34.40 -17.83
C ARG A 214 -6.01 34.23 -16.93
N GLU A 215 -6.01 34.78 -15.71
CA GLU A 215 -4.87 35.33 -14.94
C GLU A 215 -5.24 35.30 -13.42
N ARG A 216 -4.40 35.49 -12.37
CA ARG A 216 -2.95 35.60 -12.07
C ARG A 216 -2.81 36.13 -10.63
N ASN A 217 -1.85 35.60 -9.83
CA ASN A 217 -0.96 36.29 -8.84
C ASN A 217 -0.29 35.22 -7.94
N ARG A 218 0.91 35.35 -7.34
CA ARG A 218 1.94 36.42 -7.15
C ARG A 218 1.71 37.49 -6.06
N PHE A 219 2.36 37.27 -4.91
CA PHE A 219 3.32 38.14 -4.19
C PHE A 219 4.25 37.14 -3.42
N GLU A 220 5.56 37.08 -3.68
CA GLU A 220 6.66 37.96 -3.24
C GLU A 220 7.21 37.57 -1.85
N ALA A 221 8.54 37.44 -1.75
CA ALA A 221 9.25 36.91 -0.58
C ALA A 221 10.42 37.83 -0.20
N GLN A 222 10.67 38.00 1.10
CA GLN A 222 11.93 38.53 1.64
C GLN A 222 12.33 37.82 2.94
N PRO A 223 13.64 37.80 3.31
CA PRO A 223 14.18 36.94 4.37
C PRO A 223 14.54 37.69 5.67
N ALA A 224 14.57 36.97 6.80
CA ALA A 224 15.25 37.40 8.04
C ALA A 224 15.71 36.16 8.85
N VAL A 225 17.02 35.94 9.01
CA VAL A 225 17.88 36.26 10.19
C VAL A 225 17.85 35.20 11.30
N ASN A 226 19.06 34.73 11.66
CA ASN A 226 19.32 33.73 12.70
C ASN A 226 18.99 34.22 14.13
N HIS A 227 18.60 33.29 15.01
CA HIS A 227 19.05 33.32 16.40
C HIS A 227 19.38 31.92 16.93
N ASN A 228 20.60 31.76 17.43
CA ASN A 228 21.02 30.59 18.20
C ASN A 228 20.34 30.60 19.58
N THR A 229 19.79 29.47 20.02
CA THR A 229 19.82 29.11 21.46
C THR A 229 20.06 27.61 21.60
N SER A 230 21.11 27.28 22.35
CA SER A 230 21.44 25.90 22.73
C SER A 230 20.67 25.48 23.97
N SER A 231 20.07 24.30 23.96
CA SER A 231 19.82 23.54 25.19
C SER A 231 20.00 22.05 24.95
N SER A 232 20.61 21.40 25.93
CA SER A 232 21.14 20.05 25.87
C SER A 232 20.26 19.04 26.60
N SER A 233 19.94 17.91 25.98
CA SER A 233 19.62 16.68 26.71
C SER A 233 19.90 15.44 25.83
N SER A 234 20.89 14.66 26.24
CA SER A 234 21.28 13.39 25.60
C SER A 234 20.27 12.26 25.90
N PRO A 235 20.21 11.19 25.09
CA PRO A 235 19.06 10.29 25.06
C PRO A 235 19.12 9.19 26.13
N LEU A 236 17.97 8.91 26.76
CA LEU A 236 17.78 7.71 27.57
C LEU A 236 17.51 6.50 26.68
N ARG A 237 18.38 5.51 26.80
CA ARG A 237 18.44 4.29 26.00
C ARG A 237 17.60 3.19 26.67
N VAL A 238 16.33 3.07 26.29
CA VAL A 238 15.46 1.97 26.76
C VAL A 238 15.79 0.70 25.97
N ALA A 239 16.19 -0.35 26.68
CA ALA A 239 16.45 -1.68 26.13
C ALA A 239 15.13 -2.43 25.86
N PRO A 240 15.07 -3.35 24.88
CA PRO A 240 13.87 -4.12 24.59
C PRO A 240 13.64 -5.20 25.66
N GLU A 241 12.47 -5.17 26.30
CA GLU A 241 11.99 -6.26 27.15
C GLU A 241 11.72 -7.51 26.29
N SER A 242 12.32 -8.63 26.66
CA SER A 242 12.04 -9.94 26.08
C SER A 242 10.70 -10.47 26.63
N MET A 243 9.68 -10.55 25.78
CA MET A 243 8.45 -11.27 26.11
C MET A 243 8.70 -12.78 26.19
N PHE A 244 8.79 -13.32 27.41
CA PHE A 244 8.54 -14.73 27.68
C PHE A 244 7.13 -14.86 28.31
N PRO A 245 6.25 -15.75 27.80
CA PRO A 245 4.98 -16.01 28.46
C PRO A 245 5.23 -16.87 29.72
N ALA A 246 4.74 -16.41 30.86
CA ALA A 246 4.76 -17.19 32.09
C ALA A 246 3.91 -18.46 31.93
N GLN A 247 4.48 -19.60 32.29
CA GLN A 247 3.73 -20.83 32.55
C GLN A 247 3.93 -21.22 34.01
N ASP A 248 2.87 -21.07 34.80
CA ASP A 248 2.81 -21.57 36.18
C ASP A 248 2.79 -23.11 36.19
N ALA A 249 3.96 -23.72 36.05
CA ALA A 249 4.17 -25.12 36.39
C ALA A 249 4.39 -25.23 37.91
N GLN A 250 3.30 -25.51 38.63
CA GLN A 250 3.35 -25.82 40.07
C GLN A 250 4.38 -26.93 40.35
N PRO A 251 5.32 -26.74 41.29
CA PRO A 251 6.16 -27.84 41.74
C PRO A 251 5.31 -28.79 42.58
N SER A 252 4.97 -29.94 42.01
CA SER A 252 4.35 -31.04 42.76
C SER A 252 5.31 -31.56 43.83
N ASN A 253 5.29 -30.94 45.00
CA ASN A 253 5.95 -31.42 46.20
C ASN A 253 5.42 -32.82 46.53
N MET A 254 6.19 -33.84 46.17
CA MET A 254 5.98 -35.22 46.60
C MET A 254 6.20 -35.30 48.12
N LEU A 255 5.13 -35.08 48.87
CA LEU A 255 5.08 -35.28 50.32
C LEU A 255 5.43 -36.74 50.62
N VAL A 256 6.64 -36.97 51.14
CA VAL A 256 7.07 -38.30 51.59
C VAL A 256 6.25 -38.66 52.83
N LYS A 257 5.16 -39.41 52.60
CA LYS A 257 4.33 -39.96 53.66
C LYS A 257 5.01 -41.22 54.19
N ILE A 258 5.70 -41.10 55.33
CA ILE A 258 6.18 -42.25 56.09
C ILE A 258 4.96 -42.85 56.80
N GLU A 259 4.48 -44.00 56.33
CA GLU A 259 3.47 -44.79 57.03
C GLU A 259 4.10 -46.03 57.65
N ASP A 260 3.61 -46.38 58.85
CA ASP A 260 4.23 -47.36 59.74
C ASP A 260 4.23 -48.80 59.20
N VAL A 261 5.25 -49.53 59.63
CA VAL A 261 5.41 -50.96 59.38
C VAL A 261 4.29 -51.74 60.09
N ASN A 262 3.39 -52.36 59.30
CA ASN A 262 2.92 -53.77 59.44
C ASN A 262 1.55 -54.04 58.77
N LYS A 263 1.55 -54.51 57.52
CA LYS A 263 0.66 -55.60 57.04
C LYS A 263 0.97 -56.06 55.62
N ALA A 264 0.85 -57.38 55.41
CA ALA A 264 0.65 -58.13 54.16
C ALA A 264 1.05 -57.45 52.83
N GLY A 265 2.12 -57.96 52.22
CA GLY A 265 2.86 -57.35 51.13
C GLY A 265 2.09 -56.90 49.86
N PRO A 266 2.59 -55.84 49.21
CA PRO A 266 2.66 -55.77 47.77
C PRO A 266 3.92 -56.48 47.25
N THR A 267 3.82 -57.21 46.15
CA THR A 267 5.00 -57.71 45.40
C THR A 267 5.90 -56.52 45.01
N PRO A 268 7.23 -56.60 45.17
CA PRO A 268 8.11 -55.53 44.73
C PRO A 268 7.94 -55.29 43.23
N PRO A 269 8.01 -54.03 42.74
CA PRO A 269 7.80 -53.71 41.32
C PRO A 269 8.92 -54.21 40.38
N PHE A 270 9.90 -54.93 40.94
CA PHE A 270 11.01 -55.59 40.26
C PHE A 270 11.29 -56.92 40.96
N SER A 271 11.44 -57.99 40.18
CA SER A 271 11.71 -59.35 40.64
C SER A 271 13.15 -59.53 41.17
N SER A 272 14.04 -58.60 40.82
CA SER A 272 15.43 -58.56 41.32
C SER A 272 16.01 -57.14 41.25
N LEU A 273 17.00 -56.85 42.10
CA LEU A 273 17.83 -55.64 42.00
C LEU A 273 18.46 -55.49 40.61
N THR A 274 18.83 -56.60 39.97
CA THR A 274 19.36 -56.63 38.60
C THR A 274 18.36 -56.08 37.58
N GLU A 275 17.06 -56.36 37.75
CA GLU A 275 16.00 -55.93 36.83
C GLU A 275 15.72 -54.43 36.95
N MET A 276 15.74 -53.89 38.16
CA MET A 276 15.65 -52.45 38.41
C MET A 276 16.82 -51.70 37.75
N VAL A 277 18.05 -52.19 37.91
CA VAL A 277 19.25 -51.59 37.30
C VAL A 277 19.16 -51.62 35.77
N LEU A 278 18.76 -52.74 35.17
CA LEU A 278 18.59 -52.85 33.72
C LEU A 278 17.56 -51.85 33.17
N LYS A 279 16.42 -51.67 33.86
CA LYS A 279 15.40 -50.71 33.44
C LYS A 279 15.88 -49.26 33.56
N LEU A 280 16.57 -48.91 34.65
CA LEU A 280 17.18 -47.58 34.82
C LEU A 280 18.29 -47.30 33.80
N MET A 281 19.01 -48.33 33.35
CA MET A 281 19.99 -48.20 32.26
C MET A 281 19.31 -47.94 30.91
N ASP A 282 18.19 -48.61 30.62
CA ASP A 282 17.42 -48.36 29.40
C ASP A 282 16.73 -46.99 29.40
N GLU A 283 16.13 -46.59 30.52
CA GLU A 283 15.58 -45.23 30.70
C GLU A 283 16.66 -44.15 30.52
N ASN A 284 17.86 -44.33 31.10
CA ASN A 284 18.99 -43.42 30.85
C ASN A 284 19.43 -43.41 29.38
N ARG A 285 19.40 -44.54 28.67
CA ARG A 285 19.72 -44.62 27.25
C ARG A 285 18.68 -43.86 26.42
N ASN A 286 17.39 -44.04 26.71
CA ASN A 286 16.29 -43.37 26.04
C ASN A 286 16.30 -41.86 26.29
N LEU A 287 16.61 -41.42 27.52
CA LEU A 287 16.82 -40.00 27.85
C LEU A 287 18.00 -39.39 27.10
N ARG A 288 19.13 -40.10 26.99
CA ARG A 288 20.30 -39.63 26.20
C ARG A 288 19.98 -39.51 24.71
N ASN A 289 19.24 -40.47 24.15
CA ASN A 289 18.78 -40.40 22.76
C ASN A 289 17.83 -39.21 22.55
N SER A 290 16.85 -39.01 23.44
CA SER A 290 15.92 -37.88 23.40
C SER A 290 16.63 -36.53 23.49
N LEU A 291 17.62 -36.40 24.39
CA LEU A 291 18.46 -35.21 24.50
C LEU A 291 19.26 -34.95 23.21
N THR A 292 19.78 -36.01 22.58
CA THR A 292 20.54 -35.89 21.32
C THR A 292 19.63 -35.38 20.19
N ASN A 293 18.39 -35.88 20.10
CA ASN A 293 17.41 -35.41 19.13
C ASN A 293 17.03 -33.94 19.38
N ALA A 294 16.75 -33.56 20.64
CA ALA A 294 16.41 -32.18 20.99
C ALA A 294 17.53 -31.18 20.68
N LEU A 295 18.80 -31.58 20.86
CA LEU A 295 19.96 -30.78 20.45
C LEU A 295 20.06 -30.63 18.93
N HIS A 296 19.74 -31.67 18.17
CA HIS A 296 19.70 -31.60 16.70
C HIS A 296 18.57 -30.70 16.19
N ASP A 297 17.38 -30.80 16.77
CA ASP A 297 16.24 -29.93 16.45
C ASP A 297 16.53 -28.46 16.78
N LEU A 298 17.20 -28.19 17.91
CA LEU A 298 17.64 -26.84 18.27
C LEU A 298 18.62 -26.27 17.23
N GLN A 299 19.64 -27.04 16.83
CA GLN A 299 20.59 -26.62 15.78
C GLN A 299 19.86 -26.32 14.46
N ASN A 300 18.91 -27.18 14.07
CA ASN A 300 18.11 -26.99 12.86
C ASN A 300 17.27 -25.69 12.91
N GLU A 301 16.80 -25.27 14.09
CA GLU A 301 16.11 -23.98 14.26
C GLU A 301 17.08 -22.79 14.30
N GLU A 302 18.26 -22.92 14.90
CA GLU A 302 19.31 -21.88 14.86
C GLU A 302 19.78 -21.60 13.42
N ASP A 303 19.95 -22.64 12.61
CA ASP A 303 20.33 -22.53 11.20
C ASP A 303 19.21 -21.85 10.38
N LYS A 304 17.94 -22.22 10.60
CA LYS A 304 16.77 -21.56 9.98
C LYS A 304 16.67 -20.09 10.38
N ASN A 305 16.87 -19.76 11.66
CA ASN A 305 16.79 -18.40 12.16
C ASN A 305 17.91 -17.53 11.57
N THR A 306 19.11 -18.08 11.45
CA THR A 306 20.24 -17.47 10.74
C THR A 306 19.92 -17.21 9.26
N ALA A 307 19.34 -18.19 8.56
CA ALA A 307 18.92 -18.02 7.16
C ALA A 307 17.83 -16.95 6.99
N LEU A 308 16.81 -16.92 7.87
CA LEU A 308 15.75 -15.91 7.87
C LEU A 308 16.30 -14.51 8.16
N LYS A 309 17.26 -14.39 9.09
CA LYS A 309 17.94 -13.12 9.40
C LYS A 309 18.72 -12.58 8.21
N ASN A 310 19.44 -13.44 7.49
CA ASN A 310 20.15 -13.06 6.27
C ASN A 310 19.16 -12.61 5.18
N GLN A 311 18.08 -13.37 4.95
CA GLN A 311 17.03 -13.00 3.99
C GLN A 311 16.35 -11.67 4.34
N LEU A 312 16.17 -11.36 5.63
CA LEU A 312 15.63 -10.09 6.10
C LEU A 312 16.60 -8.93 5.85
N GLN A 313 17.91 -9.16 5.98
CA GLN A 313 18.94 -8.19 5.65
C GLN A 313 18.96 -7.92 4.13
N ASP A 314 19.00 -8.96 3.30
CA ASP A 314 18.96 -8.83 1.84
C ASP A 314 17.72 -8.04 1.37
N ALA A 315 16.55 -8.34 1.95
CA ALA A 315 15.31 -7.61 1.65
C ALA A 315 15.37 -6.14 2.09
N THR A 316 16.05 -5.84 3.19
CA THR A 316 16.26 -4.47 3.69
C THR A 316 17.21 -3.70 2.77
N ASP A 317 18.29 -4.32 2.30
CA ASP A 317 19.27 -3.69 1.42
C ASP A 317 18.66 -3.43 0.03
N ILE A 318 17.87 -4.37 -0.50
CA ILE A 318 17.08 -4.16 -1.74
C ILE A 318 16.10 -2.99 -1.59
N MET A 319 15.42 -2.87 -0.44
CA MET A 319 14.53 -1.74 -0.18
C MET A 319 15.29 -0.41 -0.15
N GLN A 320 16.45 -0.35 0.49
CA GLN A 320 17.28 0.86 0.51
C GLN A 320 17.80 1.24 -0.89
N GLN A 321 18.21 0.27 -1.71
CA GLN A 321 18.59 0.52 -3.11
C GLN A 321 17.43 1.08 -3.93
N MET A 322 16.23 0.49 -3.81
CA MET A 322 15.02 1.00 -4.47
C MET A 322 14.64 2.42 -4.05
N ASP A 323 14.79 2.76 -2.77
CA ASP A 323 14.51 4.11 -2.26
C ASP A 323 15.54 5.13 -2.80
N GLN A 324 16.83 4.76 -2.88
CA GLN A 324 17.88 5.58 -3.51
C GLN A 324 17.66 5.78 -5.02
N GLU A 325 17.22 4.75 -5.75
CA GLU A 325 16.87 4.88 -7.16
C GLU A 325 15.67 5.82 -7.36
N GLN A 326 14.63 5.69 -6.53
CA GLN A 326 13.49 6.61 -6.55
C GLN A 326 13.91 8.06 -6.27
N GLU A 327 14.83 8.30 -5.34
CA GLU A 327 15.36 9.64 -5.07
C GLU A 327 16.13 10.23 -6.27
N LYS A 328 16.93 9.42 -6.97
CA LYS A 328 17.60 9.81 -8.23
C LYS A 328 16.58 10.17 -9.32
N PHE A 329 15.53 9.35 -9.49
CA PHE A 329 14.45 9.66 -10.44
C PHE A 329 13.73 10.97 -10.09
N VAL A 330 13.36 11.17 -8.81
CA VAL A 330 12.69 12.41 -8.35
C VAL A 330 13.56 13.63 -8.62
N THR A 331 14.87 13.55 -8.31
CA THR A 331 15.83 14.64 -8.58
C THR A 331 15.87 14.99 -10.07
N SER A 332 15.97 13.98 -10.95
CA SER A 332 15.97 14.17 -12.41
C SER A 332 14.67 14.80 -12.93
N PHE A 333 13.51 14.41 -12.38
CA PHE A 333 12.22 15.03 -12.73
C PHE A 333 12.13 16.50 -12.28
N GLU A 334 12.70 16.86 -11.12
CA GLU A 334 12.72 18.24 -10.64
C GLU A 334 13.66 19.13 -11.48
N GLU A 335 14.81 18.61 -11.91
CA GLU A 335 15.70 19.28 -12.86
C GLU A 335 15.03 19.53 -14.22
N GLU A 336 14.36 18.53 -14.78
CA GLU A 336 13.64 18.64 -16.06
C GLU A 336 12.45 19.61 -15.95
N ARG A 337 11.76 19.63 -14.80
CA ARG A 337 10.70 20.61 -14.50
C ARG A 337 11.28 22.04 -14.47
N ASN A 338 12.39 22.26 -13.77
CA ASN A 338 13.05 23.56 -13.69
C ASN A 338 13.52 24.04 -15.07
N ARG A 339 14.10 23.16 -15.90
CA ARG A 339 14.46 23.47 -17.30
C ARG A 339 13.24 23.86 -18.14
N ARG A 340 12.12 23.14 -18.01
CA ARG A 340 10.85 23.49 -18.68
C ARG A 340 10.31 24.85 -18.24
N GLU A 341 10.33 25.14 -16.95
CA GLU A 341 9.83 26.41 -16.42
C GLU A 341 10.69 27.59 -16.89
N GLN A 342 12.02 27.47 -16.84
CA GLN A 342 12.94 28.48 -17.39
C GLN A 342 12.69 28.73 -18.89
N ALA A 343 12.50 27.67 -19.69
CA ALA A 343 12.18 27.79 -21.11
C ALA A 343 10.82 28.48 -21.35
N GLN A 344 9.81 28.17 -20.54
CA GLN A 344 8.49 28.82 -20.61
C GLN A 344 8.56 30.31 -20.20
N GLN A 345 9.27 30.65 -19.13
CA GLN A 345 9.47 32.04 -18.70
C GLN A 345 10.22 32.85 -19.76
N HIS A 346 11.26 32.27 -20.39
CA HIS A 346 11.98 32.87 -21.50
C HIS A 346 11.05 33.13 -22.71
N MET A 347 10.23 32.15 -23.10
CA MET A 347 9.28 32.30 -24.22
C MET A 347 8.20 33.35 -23.91
N GLN A 348 7.68 33.40 -22.69
CA GLN A 348 6.72 34.43 -22.26
C GLN A 348 7.33 35.84 -22.28
N ARG A 349 8.59 35.99 -21.87
CA ARG A 349 9.30 37.27 -21.92
C ARG A 349 9.44 37.78 -23.35
N ARG A 350 9.91 36.92 -24.27
CA ARG A 350 10.01 37.24 -25.71
C ARG A 350 8.66 37.59 -26.34
N LEU A 351 7.58 36.91 -25.94
CA LEU A 351 6.24 37.22 -26.43
C LEU A 351 5.79 38.62 -25.97
N LYS A 352 6.05 38.98 -24.71
CA LYS A 352 5.76 40.32 -24.15
C LYS A 352 6.52 41.42 -24.89
N GLU A 353 7.83 41.25 -25.07
CA GLU A 353 8.69 42.18 -25.83
C GLU A 353 8.20 42.39 -27.28
N ALA A 354 7.79 41.31 -27.94
CA ALA A 354 7.22 41.38 -29.29
C ALA A 354 5.86 42.11 -29.31
N THR A 355 4.99 41.86 -28.33
CA THR A 355 3.71 42.57 -28.20
C THR A 355 3.90 44.07 -27.94
N GLU A 356 4.80 44.45 -27.03
CA GLU A 356 5.14 45.85 -26.75
C GLU A 356 5.69 46.56 -28.00
N THR A 357 6.49 45.85 -28.80
CA THR A 357 7.01 46.35 -30.09
C THR A 357 5.87 46.59 -31.09
N ILE A 358 4.94 45.64 -31.23
CA ILE A 358 3.77 45.75 -32.12
C ILE A 358 2.87 46.92 -31.68
N GLU A 359 2.58 47.06 -30.39
CA GLU A 359 1.79 48.19 -29.86
C GLU A 359 2.49 49.54 -30.05
N GLY A 360 3.82 49.59 -29.99
CA GLY A 360 4.61 50.78 -30.33
C GLY A 360 4.47 51.16 -31.81
N LEU A 361 4.58 50.18 -32.71
CA LEU A 361 4.40 50.38 -34.15
C LEU A 361 2.97 50.81 -34.49
N LEU A 362 1.95 50.16 -33.93
CA LEU A 362 0.54 50.52 -34.13
C LEU A 362 0.22 51.95 -33.67
N ARG A 363 0.78 52.39 -32.53
CA ARG A 363 0.67 53.79 -32.09
C ARG A 363 1.32 54.74 -33.10
N LYS A 364 2.49 54.39 -33.64
CA LYS A 364 3.19 55.21 -34.63
C LYS A 364 2.44 55.31 -35.95
N VAL A 365 1.85 54.21 -36.44
CA VAL A 365 0.97 54.20 -37.62
C VAL A 365 -0.23 55.14 -37.41
N LYS A 366 -0.95 55.01 -36.29
CA LYS A 366 -2.08 55.90 -35.97
C LYS A 366 -1.71 57.39 -35.93
N MET A 367 -0.51 57.74 -35.44
CA MET A 367 -0.06 59.13 -35.47
C MET A 367 0.22 59.62 -36.89
N LEU A 368 0.76 58.77 -37.77
CA LEU A 368 1.05 59.12 -39.17
C LEU A 368 -0.24 59.26 -40.00
N GLU A 369 -1.21 58.36 -39.77
CA GLU A 369 -2.58 58.46 -40.31
C GLU A 369 -3.25 59.78 -39.88
N ALA A 370 -3.19 60.11 -38.58
CA ALA A 370 -3.77 61.35 -38.04
C ALA A 370 -3.04 62.64 -38.50
N GLN A 371 -1.78 62.54 -38.93
CA GLN A 371 -1.00 63.66 -39.47
C GLN A 371 -1.19 63.85 -40.99
N GLY A 372 -2.07 63.10 -41.65
CA GLY A 372 -2.38 63.26 -43.07
C GLY A 372 -1.20 62.95 -44.00
N ARG A 373 -0.25 62.10 -43.57
CA ARG A 373 0.86 61.62 -44.41
C ARG A 373 0.57 60.21 -44.94
N PHE A 374 -0.42 60.13 -45.84
CA PHE A 374 -0.66 59.01 -46.74
C PHE A 374 -1.04 59.55 -48.12
#